data_AF-A0A850WLY8-F1
#
_entry.id   AF-A0A850WLY8-F1
#
_cell.length_a   1.000
_cell.length_b   1.000
_cell.length_c   1.000
_cell.angle_alpha   90.00
_cell.angle_beta   90.00
_cell.angle_gamma   90.00
#
_symmetry.space_group_name_H-M   'P 1'
#
loop_
_entity.id
_entity.type
_entity.pdbx_description
1 polymer ?
#
loop_
_entity_poly.entity_id
_entity_poly.type
_entity_poly.pdbx_seq_one_letter_code
_entity_poly.pdbx_strand_id
1 'polypeptide(L)'
;WHPQCFQCSQCGELLVDLIYFYQDGRIYCGRHHAETRRPRCQACDEIIFAARCTEAEGRHWHLRHFCCFECEGPLGGRRYLLRHGRPYCPPCYQARHA
;
A
#
# COMPACT_ATOMS: atom_id res chain seq x y z
N TRP A 1 -9.21 -10.38 28.07
CA TRP A 1 -9.76 -10.94 26.82
C TRP A 1 -9.38 -12.40 26.72
N HIS A 2 -10.19 -13.21 26.06
CA HIS A 2 -9.77 -14.55 25.68
C HIS A 2 -8.62 -14.46 24.65
N PRO A 3 -7.62 -15.34 24.69
CA PRO A 3 -6.50 -15.32 23.74
C PRO A 3 -6.96 -15.31 22.28
N GLN A 4 -8.00 -16.09 21.94
CA GLN A 4 -8.54 -16.08 20.57
C GLN A 4 -9.27 -14.79 20.21
N CYS A 5 -9.68 -13.97 21.17
CA CYS A 5 -10.33 -12.68 20.89
C CYS A 5 -9.33 -11.52 20.82
N PHE A 6 -8.05 -11.75 21.14
CA PHE A 6 -6.97 -10.76 21.11
C PHE A 6 -6.43 -10.60 19.69
N GLN A 7 -7.26 -10.03 18.80
CA GLN A 7 -7.00 -9.95 17.36
C GLN A 7 -7.03 -8.51 16.84
N CYS A 8 -6.16 -8.19 15.87
CA CYS A 8 -6.22 -6.91 15.17
C CYS A 8 -7.62 -6.69 14.56
N SER A 9 -8.21 -5.53 14.85
CA SER A 9 -9.54 -5.14 14.38
C SER A 9 -9.66 -4.97 12.85
N GLN A 10 -8.54 -5.02 12.11
CA GLN A 10 -8.52 -4.84 10.66
C GLN A 10 -8.14 -6.11 9.88
N CYS A 11 -7.23 -6.94 10.38
CA CYS A 11 -6.85 -8.19 9.70
C CYS A 11 -7.10 -9.48 10.48
N GLY A 12 -7.56 -9.41 11.73
CA GLY A 12 -7.79 -10.61 12.54
C GLY A 12 -6.52 -11.31 13.04
N GLU A 13 -5.33 -10.73 12.82
CA GLU A 13 -4.07 -11.30 13.33
C GLU A 13 -4.12 -11.42 14.85
N LEU A 14 -3.86 -12.63 15.38
CA LEU A 14 -3.71 -12.85 16.81
C LEU A 14 -2.50 -12.05 17.31
N LEU A 15 -2.73 -11.15 18.24
CA LEU A 15 -1.70 -10.24 18.75
C LEU A 15 -1.05 -10.76 20.04
N VAL A 16 -1.33 -12.02 20.42
CA VAL A 16 -0.64 -12.67 21.53
C VAL A 16 0.85 -12.69 21.22
N ASP A 17 1.66 -12.25 22.18
CA ASP A 17 3.12 -12.11 22.06
C ASP A 17 3.62 -11.09 21.00
N LEU A 18 2.73 -10.30 20.39
CA LEU A 18 3.08 -9.24 19.45
C LEU A 18 2.91 -7.85 20.07
N ILE A 19 3.64 -6.88 19.51
CA ILE A 19 3.39 -5.46 19.82
C ILE A 19 2.04 -5.05 19.20
N TYR A 20 1.15 -4.53 20.04
CA TYR A 20 -0.18 -4.05 19.66
C TYR A 20 -0.39 -2.60 20.06
N PHE A 21 -1.39 -1.98 19.43
CA PHE A 21 -1.76 -0.59 19.67
C PHE A 21 -3.26 -0.49 19.94
N TYR A 22 -3.64 0.15 21.04
CA TYR A 22 -5.02 0.44 21.40
C TYR A 22 -5.38 1.89 21.06
N GLN A 23 -6.44 2.07 20.28
CA GLN A 23 -6.91 3.40 19.85
C GLN A 23 -8.42 3.36 19.62
N ASP A 24 -9.15 4.33 20.18
CA ASP A 24 -10.60 4.53 19.99
C ASP A 24 -11.44 3.27 20.23
N GLY A 25 -11.12 2.51 21.28
CA GLY A 25 -11.85 1.27 21.63
C GLY A 25 -11.48 0.05 20.79
N ARG A 26 -10.53 0.18 19.85
CA ARG A 26 -10.08 -0.88 18.95
C ARG A 26 -8.61 -1.19 19.15
N ILE A 27 -8.20 -2.40 18.77
CA ILE A 27 -6.79 -2.79 18.76
C ILE A 27 -6.30 -3.11 17.36
N TYR A 28 -5.01 -2.82 17.15
CA TYR A 28 -4.38 -2.98 15.85
C TYR A 28 -3.01 -3.61 16.03
N CYS A 29 -2.61 -4.44 15.06
CA CYS A 29 -1.19 -4.78 14.90
C CYS A 29 -0.42 -3.51 14.49
N GLY A 30 0.91 -3.55 14.62
CA GLY A 30 1.76 -2.42 14.24
C GLY A 30 1.56 -1.95 12.80
N ARG A 31 1.26 -2.88 11.89
CA ARG A 31 0.96 -2.59 10.48
C ARG A 31 -0.26 -1.67 10.34
N HIS A 32 -1.42 -2.11 10.82
CA HIS A 32 -2.67 -1.37 10.63
C HIS A 32 -2.73 -0.11 11.48
N HIS A 33 -2.12 -0.10 12.67
CA HIS A 33 -1.99 1.15 13.43
C HIS A 33 -1.17 2.19 12.65
N ALA A 34 -0.06 1.81 12.03
CA ALA A 34 0.75 2.73 11.23
C ALA A 34 -0.03 3.29 10.02
N GLU A 35 -0.86 2.47 9.39
CA GLU A 35 -1.71 2.86 8.25
C GLU A 35 -2.78 3.90 8.62
N THR A 36 -3.23 3.94 9.87
CA THR A 36 -4.14 5.02 10.33
C THR A 36 -3.49 6.41 10.32
N ARG A 37 -2.15 6.48 10.29
CA ARG A 37 -1.38 7.73 10.39
C ARG A 37 -0.66 8.09 9.10
N ARG A 38 -0.24 7.10 8.32
CA ARG A 38 0.58 7.29 7.11
C ARG A 38 0.20 6.28 6.04
N PRO A 39 0.18 6.68 4.77
CA PRO A 39 -0.16 5.77 3.69
C PRO A 39 0.92 4.70 3.48
N ARG A 40 0.50 3.51 3.05
CA ARG A 40 1.38 2.41 2.64
C ARG A 40 1.56 2.40 1.12
N CYS A 41 2.78 2.16 0.67
CA CYS A 41 3.09 2.02 -0.74
C CYS A 41 2.60 0.68 -1.30
N GLN A 42 1.78 0.73 -2.35
CA GLN A 42 1.24 -0.46 -3.02
C GLN A 42 2.32 -1.38 -3.63
N ALA A 43 3.47 -0.83 -4.01
CA ALA A 43 4.51 -1.57 -4.70
C ALA A 43 5.45 -2.33 -3.76
N CYS A 44 5.84 -1.71 -2.64
CA CYS A 44 6.83 -2.29 -1.71
C CYS A 44 6.24 -2.70 -0.35
N ASP A 45 4.95 -2.45 -0.12
CA ASP A 45 4.27 -2.76 1.15
C ASP A 45 4.88 -2.04 2.38
N GLU A 46 5.57 -0.91 2.19
CA GLU A 46 6.16 -0.10 3.27
C GLU A 46 5.40 1.21 3.51
N ILE A 47 5.51 1.75 4.73
CA ILE A 47 4.92 3.05 5.10
C ILE A 47 5.67 4.19 4.41
N ILE A 48 4.92 5.12 3.83
CA ILE A 48 5.47 6.30 3.17
C ILE A 48 5.71 7.39 4.21
N PHE A 49 6.98 7.52 4.63
CA PHE A 49 7.39 8.60 5.53
C PHE A 49 7.64 9.93 4.82
N ALA A 50 7.75 9.93 3.49
CA ALA A 50 7.90 11.18 2.74
C ALA A 50 6.66 12.08 2.88
N ALA A 51 6.86 13.40 2.87
CA ALA A 51 5.77 14.37 2.90
C ALA A 51 4.89 14.35 1.63
N ARG A 52 5.42 13.80 0.53
CA ARG A 52 4.73 13.67 -0.75
C ARG A 52 4.74 12.22 -1.21
N CYS A 53 3.64 11.79 -1.80
CA CYS A 53 3.48 10.49 -2.41
C CYS A 53 2.63 10.63 -3.68
N THR A 54 2.59 9.57 -4.50
CA THR A 54 1.65 9.52 -5.62
C THR A 54 0.42 8.76 -5.18
N GLU A 55 -0.75 9.37 -5.34
CA GLU A 55 -2.03 8.70 -5.21
C GLU A 55 -2.54 8.33 -6.60
N ALA A 56 -2.91 7.06 -6.77
CA ALA A 56 -3.44 6.52 -8.00
C ALA A 56 -4.44 5.42 -7.64
N GLU A 57 -5.70 5.57 -8.08
CA GLU A 57 -6.73 4.52 -8.02
C GLU A 57 -7.02 4.06 -6.59
N GLY A 58 -7.12 5.04 -5.68
CA GLY A 58 -7.33 4.85 -4.25
C GLY A 58 -6.14 4.23 -3.51
N ARG A 59 -4.97 4.13 -4.16
CA ARG A 59 -3.75 3.54 -3.60
C ARG A 59 -2.63 4.56 -3.57
N HIS A 60 -1.71 4.37 -2.63
CA HIS A 60 -0.58 5.28 -2.42
C HIS A 60 0.73 4.61 -2.84
N TRP A 61 1.66 5.43 -3.31
CA TRP A 61 2.93 4.96 -3.86
C TRP A 61 4.04 5.92 -3.46
N HIS A 62 5.22 5.37 -3.13
CA HIS A 62 6.43 6.16 -3.18
C HIS A 62 6.60 6.76 -4.58
N LEU A 63 7.08 8.01 -4.68
CA LEU A 63 7.28 8.68 -5.97
C LEU A 63 8.13 7.85 -6.94
N ARG A 64 9.14 7.15 -6.41
CA ARG A 64 10.02 6.26 -7.18
C ARG A 64 9.38 4.93 -7.59
N HIS A 65 8.36 4.47 -6.85
CA HIS A 65 7.72 3.18 -7.13
C HIS A 65 6.51 3.31 -8.06
N PHE A 66 6.00 4.52 -8.29
CA PHE A 66 4.98 4.73 -9.30
C PHE A 66 5.60 4.85 -10.70
N CYS A 67 6.01 3.70 -11.23
CA CYS A 67 6.71 3.56 -12.50
C CYS A 67 6.10 2.46 -13.37
N CYS A 68 6.36 2.51 -14.67
CA CYS A 68 5.93 1.48 -15.62
C CYS A 68 6.52 0.13 -15.22
N PHE A 69 5.70 -0.90 -15.10
CA PHE A 69 6.14 -2.25 -14.77
C PHE A 69 7.09 -2.85 -15.83
N GLU A 70 7.09 -2.33 -17.05
CA GLU A 70 7.94 -2.82 -18.14
C GLU A 70 9.27 -2.08 -18.25
N CYS A 71 9.22 -0.75 -18.34
CA CYS A 71 10.41 0.06 -18.62
C CYS A 71 10.92 0.84 -17.40
N GLU A 72 10.29 0.67 -16.24
CA GLU A 72 10.59 1.38 -14.98
C GLU A 72 10.53 2.91 -15.08
N GLY A 73 10.02 3.45 -16.20
CA GLY A 73 9.86 4.88 -16.39
C GLY A 73 8.83 5.47 -15.43
N PRO A 74 9.08 6.64 -14.82
CA PRO A 74 8.16 7.24 -13.86
C PRO A 74 6.83 7.58 -14.53
N LEU A 75 5.72 7.35 -13.80
CA LEU A 75 4.35 7.57 -14.29
C LEU A 75 3.65 8.76 -13.59
N GLY A 76 4.28 9.37 -12.58
CA GLY A 76 3.71 10.52 -11.87
C GLY A 76 3.38 11.66 -12.83
N GLY A 77 2.12 12.10 -12.82
CA GLY A 77 1.62 13.15 -13.72
C GLY A 77 1.53 12.78 -15.20
N ARG A 78 1.68 11.49 -15.54
CA ARG A 78 1.60 10.98 -16.93
C ARG A 78 0.40 10.04 -17.08
N ARG A 79 -0.05 9.85 -18.32
CA ARG A 79 -1.03 8.82 -18.64
C ARG A 79 -0.43 7.43 -18.40
N TYR A 80 -1.21 6.55 -17.78
CA TYR A 80 -0.85 5.16 -17.55
C TYR A 80 -2.10 4.27 -17.69
N LEU A 81 -1.89 2.96 -17.77
CA LEU A 81 -2.93 1.94 -17.70
C LEU A 81 -2.61 0.98 -16.55
N LEU A 82 -3.61 0.56 -15.79
CA LEU A 82 -3.46 -0.48 -14.78
C LEU A 82 -3.89 -1.84 -15.31
N ARG A 83 -3.05 -2.85 -15.08
CA ARG A 83 -3.36 -4.24 -15.39
C ARG A 83 -2.89 -5.13 -14.26
N HIS A 84 -3.81 -5.88 -13.64
CA HIS A 84 -3.53 -6.73 -12.48
C HIS A 84 -2.80 -5.99 -11.34
N GLY A 85 -3.17 -4.73 -11.09
CA GLY A 85 -2.54 -3.89 -10.06
C GLY A 85 -1.15 -3.34 -10.43
N ARG A 86 -0.67 -3.60 -11.65
CA ARG A 86 0.63 -3.12 -12.15
C ARG A 86 0.41 -1.99 -13.17
N PRO A 87 1.04 -0.82 -13.00
CA PRO A 87 0.86 0.30 -13.90
C PRO A 87 1.81 0.21 -15.09
N TYR A 88 1.32 0.56 -16.28
CA TYR A 88 2.06 0.52 -17.54
C TYR A 88 1.97 1.88 -18.25
N CYS A 89 3.05 2.32 -18.88
CA CYS A 89 2.96 3.43 -19.82
C CYS A 89 2.25 2.98 -21.10
N PRO A 90 1.55 3.87 -21.82
CA PRO A 90 0.82 3.51 -23.04
C PRO A 90 1.68 2.79 -24.10
N PRO A 91 2.93 3.20 -24.37
CA PRO A 91 3.78 2.49 -25.35
C PRO A 91 4.07 1.03 -24.95
N CYS A 92 4.46 0.78 -23.71
CA CYS A 92 4.75 -0.58 -23.24
C CYS A 92 3.49 -1.44 -23.16
N TYR A 93 2.35 -0.84 -22.80
CA TYR A 93 1.08 -1.55 -22.78
C TYR A 93 0.67 -1.99 -24.19
N GLN A 94 0.74 -1.08 -25.18
CA GLN A 94 0.44 -1.40 -26.57
C GLN A 94 1.39 -2.46 -27.12
N ALA A 95 2.70 -2.35 -26.87
CA ALA A 95 3.68 -3.34 -27.33
C ALA A 95 3.46 -4.76 -26.77
N ARG A 96 2.91 -4.89 -25.55
CA ARG A 96 2.66 -6.19 -24.89
C ARG A 96 1.27 -6.77 -25.16
N HIS A 97 0.34 -5.96 -25.65
CA HIS A 97 -1.09 -6.31 -25.78
C HIS A 97 -1.66 -6.00 -27.16
N ALA A 98 -0.79 -5.81 -28.15
CA ALA A 98 -1.13 -5.80 -29.58
C ALA A 98 -1.16 -7.22 -30.14
#